data_AF-A0A498SM67-F1
#
_entry.id   AF-A0A498SM67-F1
#
_cell.length_a   1.000
_cell.length_b   1.000
_cell.length_c   1.000
_cell.angle_alpha   90.00
_cell.angle_beta   90.00
_cell.angle_gamma   90.00
#
_symmetry.space_group_name_H-M   'P 1'
#
loop_
_entity.id
_entity.type
_entity.pdbx_description
1 polymer ?
#
loop_
_entity_poly.entity_id
_entity_poly.type
_entity_poly.pdbx_seq_one_letter_code
_entity_poly.pdbx_strand_id
1 'polypeptide(L)'
;MALLASTLSKIFILVLLCSTNLLQTKSLSRNTVVDDDELDVSDLIDSFLERAKQNTRHHRTHHRLLRRHRIQSSIQQLTSFDVHGREYVKCRKSLLDGGSVMKRCYRPPSDDMRVGCYAVWNMKSETLVQDCWVQQAISMNNCEQRKCIADRSTFCCCYGHNCNSRFELQEEISDENS
;
A
#
# COMPACT_ATOMS: atom_id res chain seq x y z
N MET A 1 46.92 -9.17 -31.30
CA MET A 1 45.94 -8.17 -30.78
C MET A 1 44.48 -8.59 -30.94
N ALA A 2 44.12 -9.62 -31.73
CA ALA A 2 42.73 -10.00 -31.99
C ALA A 2 42.05 -10.88 -30.90
N LEU A 3 42.81 -11.49 -29.98
CA LEU A 3 42.25 -12.39 -28.95
C LEU A 3 41.65 -11.67 -27.73
N LEU A 4 42.12 -10.45 -27.41
CA LEU A 4 41.64 -9.68 -26.24
C LEU A 4 40.29 -8.98 -26.50
N ALA A 5 39.97 -8.66 -27.76
CA ALA A 5 38.71 -7.99 -28.11
C ALA A 5 37.49 -8.93 -28.03
N SER A 6 37.69 -10.23 -28.29
CA SER A 6 36.63 -11.24 -28.29
C SER A 6 36.11 -11.55 -26.88
N THR A 7 36.99 -11.55 -25.87
CA THR A 7 36.61 -11.82 -24.48
C THR A 7 35.88 -10.63 -23.86
N LEU A 8 36.32 -9.40 -24.13
CA LEU A 8 35.65 -8.17 -23.67
C LEU A 8 34.24 -8.01 -24.26
N SER A 9 34.06 -8.34 -25.55
CA SER A 9 32.73 -8.27 -26.19
C SER A 9 31.74 -9.25 -25.58
N LYS A 10 32.19 -10.46 -25.17
CA LYS A 10 31.31 -11.46 -24.54
C LYS A 10 30.92 -11.08 -23.12
N ILE A 11 31.84 -10.49 -22.35
CA ILE A 11 31.55 -9.98 -21.00
C ILE A 11 30.56 -8.82 -21.07
N PHE A 12 30.71 -7.92 -22.05
CA PHE A 12 29.81 -6.78 -22.20
C PHE A 12 28.37 -7.20 -22.55
N ILE A 13 28.20 -8.23 -23.39
CA ILE A 13 26.89 -8.81 -23.72
C ILE A 13 26.25 -9.49 -22.49
N LEU A 14 27.05 -10.17 -21.65
CA LEU A 14 26.55 -10.83 -20.44
C LEU A 14 26.10 -9.82 -19.38
N VAL A 15 26.81 -8.70 -19.23
CA VAL A 15 26.43 -7.59 -18.34
C VAL A 15 25.16 -6.89 -18.83
N LEU A 16 25.02 -6.68 -20.15
CA LEU A 16 23.80 -6.13 -20.76
C LEU A 16 22.58 -7.05 -20.55
N LEU A 17 22.73 -8.37 -20.75
CA LEU A 17 21.65 -9.34 -20.52
C LEU A 17 21.27 -9.51 -19.04
N CYS A 18 22.21 -9.35 -18.10
CA CYS A 18 21.89 -9.35 -16.67
C CYS A 18 21.16 -8.08 -16.23
N SER A 19 21.48 -6.93 -16.83
CA SER A 19 20.85 -5.65 -16.46
C SER A 19 19.38 -5.54 -16.85
N THR A 20 18.92 -6.28 -17.87
CA THR A 20 17.51 -6.27 -18.30
C THR A 20 16.60 -7.19 -17.47
N ASN A 21 17.17 -8.13 -16.70
CA ASN A 21 16.40 -9.08 -15.89
C ASN A 21 16.21 -8.65 -14.42
N LEU A 22 16.87 -7.57 -13.97
CA LEU A 22 16.83 -7.13 -12.57
C LEU A 22 15.78 -6.04 -12.26
N LEU A 23 14.91 -5.71 -13.22
CA LEU A 23 13.77 -4.82 -13.01
C LEU A 23 12.47 -5.52 -13.40
N GLN A 24 12.14 -6.58 -12.67
CA GLN A 24 10.78 -7.09 -12.62
C GLN A 24 10.25 -6.95 -11.19
N THR A 25 10.06 -5.70 -10.75
CA THR A 25 9.04 -5.43 -9.74
C THR A 25 7.72 -5.91 -10.34
N LYS A 26 7.24 -7.07 -9.91
CA LYS A 26 5.94 -7.62 -10.31
C LYS A 26 4.85 -6.69 -9.78
N SER A 27 4.52 -5.63 -10.52
CA SER A 27 3.25 -4.95 -10.33
C SER A 27 2.16 -5.82 -10.96
N LEU A 28 1.42 -6.54 -10.13
CA LEU A 28 0.28 -7.32 -10.59
C LEU A 28 -0.81 -6.37 -11.10
N SER A 29 -0.89 -6.24 -12.43
CA SER A 29 -2.06 -5.75 -13.14
C SER A 29 -2.62 -6.96 -13.89
N ARG A 30 -3.66 -7.60 -13.35
CA ARG A 30 -4.29 -8.75 -13.99
C ARG A 30 -5.80 -8.56 -13.99
N ASN A 31 -6.34 -8.34 -15.18
CA ASN A 31 -7.77 -8.42 -15.46
C ASN A 31 -8.10 -9.90 -15.66
N THR A 32 -8.95 -10.47 -14.80
CA THR A 32 -9.62 -11.74 -15.08
C THR A 32 -11.02 -11.70 -14.49
N VAL A 33 -11.97 -11.94 -15.39
CA VAL A 33 -13.41 -12.16 -15.20
C VAL A 33 -13.63 -13.43 -14.38
N VAL A 34 -14.64 -13.45 -13.48
CA VAL A 34 -15.68 -14.49 -13.33
C VAL A 34 -16.52 -14.23 -12.06
N ASP A 35 -17.83 -14.30 -12.29
CA ASP A 35 -19.07 -14.40 -11.48
C ASP A 35 -19.14 -14.13 -9.96
N ASP A 36 -20.17 -13.31 -9.68
CA ASP A 36 -21.15 -13.30 -8.58
C ASP A 36 -20.83 -14.11 -7.32
N ASP A 37 -20.36 -13.40 -6.30
CA ASP A 37 -20.91 -13.49 -4.95
C ASP A 37 -20.66 -12.14 -4.26
N GLU A 38 -21.75 -11.50 -3.81
CA GLU A 38 -21.77 -10.26 -3.04
C GLU A 38 -21.10 -10.51 -1.68
N LEU A 39 -19.76 -10.56 -1.68
CA LEU A 39 -18.93 -10.79 -0.50
C LEU A 39 -19.01 -9.58 0.42
N ASP A 40 -19.55 -9.81 1.62
CA ASP A 40 -19.71 -8.81 2.68
C ASP A 40 -18.35 -8.23 3.11
N VAL A 41 -18.01 -7.10 2.50
CA VAL A 41 -16.78 -6.33 2.75
C VAL A 41 -16.69 -5.90 4.21
N SER A 42 -17.83 -5.77 4.90
CA SER A 42 -17.91 -5.35 6.30
C SER A 42 -17.37 -6.44 7.23
N ASP A 43 -17.75 -7.70 7.00
CA ASP A 43 -17.28 -8.86 7.77
C ASP A 43 -15.77 -9.07 7.65
N LEU A 44 -15.20 -8.78 6.48
CA LEU A 44 -13.76 -8.86 6.26
C LEU A 44 -13.02 -7.81 7.12
N ILE A 45 -13.52 -6.56 7.14
CA ILE A 45 -12.95 -5.47 7.94
C ILE A 45 -13.06 -5.81 9.43
N ASP A 46 -14.19 -6.32 9.88
CA ASP A 46 -14.41 -6.68 11.29
C ASP A 46 -13.50 -7.83 11.73
N SER A 47 -13.25 -8.83 10.87
CA SER A 47 -12.28 -9.90 11.14
C SER A 47 -10.85 -9.37 11.30
N PHE A 48 -10.45 -8.38 10.50
CA PHE A 48 -9.15 -7.73 10.65
C PHE A 48 -9.06 -6.91 11.94
N LEU A 49 -10.10 -6.14 12.26
CA LEU A 49 -10.15 -5.34 13.48
C LEU A 49 -10.11 -6.22 14.74
N GLU A 50 -10.80 -7.35 14.76
CA GLU A 50 -10.74 -8.28 15.89
C GLU A 50 -9.38 -8.95 16.03
N ARG A 51 -8.75 -9.38 14.93
CA ARG A 51 -7.40 -9.96 14.95
C ARG A 51 -6.35 -8.95 15.43
N ALA A 52 -6.48 -7.67 15.05
CA ALA A 52 -5.60 -6.60 15.51
C ALA A 52 -5.79 -6.31 17.02
N LYS A 53 -7.03 -6.33 17.53
CA LYS A 53 -7.31 -6.14 18.96
C LYS A 53 -6.68 -7.24 19.83
N GLN A 54 -6.68 -8.49 19.38
CA GLN A 54 -6.12 -9.60 20.15
C GLN A 54 -4.60 -9.50 20.33
N ASN A 55 -3.87 -8.99 19.33
CA ASN A 55 -2.41 -8.87 19.38
C ASN A 55 -1.91 -7.74 20.32
N THR A 56 -2.77 -6.79 20.68
CA THR A 56 -2.40 -5.66 21.57
C THR A 56 -2.56 -5.95 23.06
N ARG A 57 -3.21 -7.06 23.45
CA ARG A 57 -3.49 -7.36 24.87
C ARG A 57 -2.26 -7.84 25.66
N HIS A 58 -1.22 -8.33 24.99
CA HIS A 58 -0.03 -8.89 25.65
C HIS A 58 1.15 -7.90 25.81
N HIS A 59 1.09 -6.69 25.26
CA HIS A 59 2.20 -5.72 25.31
C HIS A 59 1.95 -4.50 26.21
N ARG A 60 1.07 -4.62 27.21
CA ARG A 60 0.61 -3.48 28.02
C ARG A 60 1.62 -2.91 29.04
N THR A 61 2.89 -3.31 29.02
CA THR A 61 3.83 -2.97 30.12
C THR A 61 5.10 -2.18 29.78
N HIS A 62 5.44 -1.81 28.53
CA HIS A 62 6.76 -1.19 28.29
C HIS A 62 6.93 -0.05 27.27
N HIS A 63 5.90 0.60 26.73
CA HIS A 63 6.12 1.74 25.83
C HIS A 63 6.19 3.10 26.56
N ARG A 64 7.39 3.37 27.12
CA ARG A 64 7.87 4.71 27.47
C ARG A 64 7.83 5.56 26.20
N LEU A 65 7.02 6.62 26.22
CA LEU A 65 6.80 7.55 25.11
C LEU A 65 8.10 8.21 24.64
N LEU A 66 8.74 7.65 23.61
CA LEU A 66 9.65 8.42 22.76
C LEU A 66 8.78 9.32 21.88
N ARG A 67 8.48 10.52 22.40
CA ARG A 67 7.87 11.62 21.67
C ARG A 67 8.85 12.09 20.60
N ARG A 68 8.98 11.34 19.50
CA ARG A 68 9.63 11.81 18.28
C ARG A 68 8.74 12.92 17.73
N HIS A 69 9.13 14.16 17.98
CA HIS A 69 8.75 15.28 17.13
C HIS A 69 9.24 14.96 15.73
N ARG A 70 8.39 14.34 14.91
CA ARG A 70 8.65 14.12 13.49
C ARG A 70 8.69 15.50 12.86
N ILE A 71 9.90 15.96 12.61
CA ILE A 71 10.24 17.16 11.87
C ILE A 71 9.35 17.18 10.62
N GLN A 72 8.60 18.26 10.50
CA GLN A 72 7.74 18.62 9.38
C GLN A 72 8.62 18.78 8.13
N SER A 73 9.04 17.66 7.54
CA SER A 73 9.69 17.68 6.23
C SER A 73 8.65 18.17 5.23
N SER A 74 9.03 19.18 4.45
CA SER A 74 8.28 19.81 3.36
C SER A 74 7.04 19.04 2.92
N ILE A 75 5.88 19.37 3.49
CA ILE A 75 4.60 18.73 3.19
C ILE A 75 4.22 19.15 1.77
N GLN A 76 4.67 18.42 0.77
CA GLN A 76 3.92 18.36 -0.48
C GLN A 76 2.53 17.84 -0.11
N GLN A 77 1.51 18.69 -0.27
CA GLN A 77 0.12 18.50 0.18
C GLN A 77 -0.34 17.04 -0.01
N LEU A 78 -0.49 16.33 1.11
CA LEU A 78 -1.03 14.94 1.13
C LEU A 78 -2.55 14.93 0.95
N THR A 79 -3.19 16.05 1.27
CA THR A 79 -4.62 16.29 1.13
C THR A 79 -4.85 17.60 0.39
N SER A 80 -6.05 17.76 -0.16
CA SER A 80 -6.54 18.96 -0.84
C SER A 80 -7.82 19.44 -0.16
N PHE A 81 -8.22 20.68 -0.45
CA PHE A 81 -9.53 21.21 -0.03
C PHE A 81 -10.41 21.42 -1.25
N ASP A 82 -11.71 21.13 -1.12
CA ASP A 82 -12.69 21.47 -2.16
C ASP A 82 -13.14 22.93 -2.06
N VAL A 83 -14.05 23.33 -2.96
CA VAL A 83 -14.60 24.70 -3.00
C VAL A 83 -15.37 25.09 -1.74
N HIS A 84 -15.74 24.12 -0.90
CA HIS A 84 -16.44 24.32 0.37
C HIS A 84 -15.49 24.21 1.57
N GLY A 85 -14.17 24.14 1.34
CA GLY A 85 -13.18 23.99 2.40
C GLY A 85 -13.16 22.61 3.04
N ARG A 86 -13.73 21.57 2.40
CA ARG A 86 -13.69 20.21 2.93
C ARG A 86 -12.40 19.53 2.50
N GLU A 87 -11.66 19.04 3.47
CA GLU A 87 -10.42 18.29 3.25
C GLU A 87 -10.73 16.95 2.58
N TYR A 88 -9.97 16.60 1.53
CA TYR A 88 -10.10 15.34 0.84
C TYR A 88 -8.78 14.81 0.31
N VAL A 89 -8.75 13.49 0.10
CA VAL A 89 -7.72 12.78 -0.65
C VAL A 89 -8.36 12.11 -1.87
N LYS A 90 -7.57 11.86 -2.92
CA LYS A 90 -8.02 11.13 -4.11
C LYS A 90 -7.50 9.71 -3.97
N CYS A 91 -8.38 8.71 -4.01
CA CYS A 91 -8.00 7.30 -3.89
C CYS A 91 -8.49 6.54 -5.10
N ARG A 92 -7.71 5.53 -5.51
CA ARG A 92 -8.20 4.52 -6.45
C ARG A 92 -9.28 3.72 -5.74
N LYS A 93 -10.42 3.55 -6.40
CA LYS A 93 -11.54 2.71 -5.94
C LYS A 93 -11.72 1.56 -6.93
N SER A 94 -11.68 0.33 -6.45
CA SER A 94 -12.02 -0.85 -7.26
C SER A 94 -13.51 -0.86 -7.57
N LEU A 95 -13.85 -1.24 -8.80
CA LEU A 95 -15.22 -1.51 -9.24
C LEU A 95 -15.46 -3.03 -9.23
N LEU A 96 -16.73 -3.44 -9.21
CA LEU A 96 -17.13 -4.85 -9.18
C LEU A 96 -16.74 -5.58 -10.48
N ASP A 97 -16.65 -4.87 -11.61
CA ASP A 97 -16.28 -5.40 -12.93
C ASP A 97 -14.75 -5.56 -13.12
N GLY A 98 -13.96 -5.44 -12.06
CA GLY A 98 -12.50 -5.44 -12.09
C GLY A 98 -11.89 -4.12 -12.58
N GLY A 99 -12.72 -3.13 -12.93
CA GLY A 99 -12.30 -1.78 -13.24
C GLY A 99 -11.86 -1.01 -11.99
N SER A 100 -11.44 0.23 -12.20
CA SER A 100 -11.16 1.14 -11.09
C SER A 100 -11.37 2.59 -11.49
N VAL A 101 -11.84 3.39 -10.54
CA VAL A 101 -12.07 4.83 -10.72
C VAL A 101 -11.30 5.63 -9.69
N MET A 102 -11.16 6.93 -9.94
CA MET A 102 -10.63 7.85 -8.95
C MET A 102 -11.78 8.43 -8.11
N LYS A 103 -11.73 8.26 -6.79
CA LYS A 103 -12.74 8.75 -5.85
C LYS A 103 -12.14 9.82 -4.93
N ARG A 104 -12.90 10.88 -4.66
CA ARG A 104 -12.58 11.83 -3.58
C ARG A 104 -13.09 11.29 -2.25
N CYS A 105 -12.21 11.18 -1.28
CA CYS A 105 -12.48 10.71 0.07
C CYS A 105 -12.36 11.90 1.02
N TYR A 106 -13.45 12.28 1.67
CA TYR A 106 -13.51 13.47 2.50
C TYR A 106 -13.22 13.13 3.97
N ARG A 107 -12.50 14.02 4.67
CA ARG A 107 -12.34 13.95 6.12
C ARG A 107 -13.70 14.29 6.77
N PRO A 108 -14.22 13.46 7.69
CA PRO A 108 -15.37 13.84 8.50
C PRO A 108 -15.10 15.14 9.30
N PRO A 109 -16.14 15.89 9.71
CA PRO A 109 -15.98 17.12 10.50
C PRO A 109 -15.64 16.77 11.96
N SER A 110 -14.47 16.17 12.18
CA SER A 110 -13.94 15.78 13.49
C SER A 110 -12.42 15.90 13.48
N ASP A 111 -11.88 16.56 14.49
CA ASP A 111 -10.44 16.80 14.63
C ASP A 111 -9.63 15.55 14.95
N ASP A 112 -10.30 14.50 15.42
CA ASP A 112 -9.68 13.21 15.71
C ASP A 112 -9.76 12.24 14.54
N MET A 113 -10.48 12.58 13.47
CA MET A 113 -10.59 11.74 12.28
C MET A 113 -9.59 12.19 11.21
N ARG A 114 -9.05 11.25 10.46
CA ARG A 114 -8.19 11.50 9.29
C ARG A 114 -8.69 10.64 8.12
N VAL A 115 -8.27 11.02 6.92
CA VAL A 115 -8.60 10.32 5.68
C VAL A 115 -7.34 9.97 4.90
N GLY A 116 -7.34 8.77 4.34
CA GLY A 116 -6.31 8.23 3.47
C GLY A 116 -6.92 7.25 2.46
N CYS A 117 -6.08 6.41 1.89
CA CYS A 117 -6.51 5.33 1.00
C CYS A 117 -6.07 3.99 1.58
N TYR A 118 -6.74 2.91 1.20
CA TYR A 118 -6.27 1.55 1.48
C TYR A 118 -6.26 0.71 0.20
N ALA A 119 -5.52 -0.39 0.26
CA ALA A 119 -5.62 -1.49 -0.68
C ALA A 119 -5.52 -2.81 0.08
N VAL A 120 -6.31 -3.79 -0.34
CA VAL A 120 -6.30 -5.14 0.20
C VAL A 120 -6.35 -6.17 -0.91
N TRP A 121 -5.45 -7.14 -0.87
CA TRP A 121 -5.48 -8.30 -1.75
C TRP A 121 -6.30 -9.42 -1.12
N ASN A 122 -7.42 -9.78 -1.76
CA ASN A 122 -8.22 -10.91 -1.32
C ASN A 122 -7.64 -12.19 -1.95
N MET A 123 -7.03 -13.04 -1.12
CA MET A 123 -6.44 -14.31 -1.58
C MET A 123 -7.47 -15.32 -2.07
N LYS A 124 -8.73 -15.25 -1.61
CA LYS A 124 -9.79 -16.20 -1.98
C LYS A 124 -10.31 -15.92 -3.39
N SER A 125 -10.59 -14.66 -3.69
CA SER A 125 -11.10 -14.22 -4.99
C SER A 125 -9.99 -13.78 -5.95
N GLU A 126 -8.73 -13.73 -5.49
CA GLU A 126 -7.59 -13.19 -6.23
C GLU A 126 -7.82 -11.77 -6.76
N THR A 127 -8.53 -10.95 -5.98
CA THR A 127 -8.90 -9.58 -6.38
C THR A 127 -8.25 -8.52 -5.50
N LEU A 128 -7.83 -7.42 -6.12
CA LEU A 128 -7.36 -6.21 -5.42
C LEU A 128 -8.53 -5.26 -5.13
N VAL A 129 -8.83 -5.04 -3.86
CA VAL A 129 -9.85 -4.09 -3.40
C VAL A 129 -9.18 -2.81 -2.91
N GLN A 130 -9.64 -1.67 -3.39
CA GLN A 130 -9.09 -0.36 -3.08
C GLN A 130 -10.24 0.60 -2.79
N ASP A 131 -10.13 1.43 -1.74
CA ASP A 131 -11.07 2.53 -1.49
C ASP A 131 -10.47 3.54 -0.48
N CYS A 132 -11.33 4.44 0.01
CA CYS A 132 -11.09 5.40 1.07
C CYS A 132 -10.88 4.72 2.42
N TRP A 133 -9.89 5.21 3.16
CA TRP A 133 -9.67 4.80 4.55
C TRP A 133 -9.94 6.00 5.47
N VAL A 134 -10.97 5.92 6.29
CA VAL A 134 -11.34 6.97 7.25
C VAL A 134 -11.24 6.38 8.64
N GLN A 135 -10.36 6.92 9.47
CA GLN A 135 -10.10 6.37 10.79
C GLN A 135 -9.60 7.45 11.75
N GLN A 136 -9.63 7.15 13.05
CA GLN A 136 -9.00 7.96 14.07
C GLN A 136 -7.52 8.25 13.73
N ALA A 137 -7.08 9.48 14.02
CA ALA A 137 -5.74 9.97 13.72
C ALA A 137 -4.63 9.08 14.31
N ILE A 138 -4.88 8.50 15.50
CA ILE A 138 -3.94 7.60 16.15
C ILE A 138 -3.72 6.32 15.35
N SER A 139 -4.79 5.69 14.83
CA SER A 139 -4.69 4.46 14.04
C SER A 139 -4.06 4.73 12.68
N MET A 140 -4.26 5.93 12.15
CA MET A 140 -3.69 6.34 10.88
C MET A 140 -2.18 6.56 10.94
N ASN A 141 -1.56 6.66 12.13
CA ASN A 141 -0.11 6.69 12.26
C ASN A 141 0.57 5.39 11.78
N ASN A 142 -0.19 4.30 11.64
CA ASN A 142 0.27 3.04 11.07
C ASN A 142 0.21 3.03 9.53
N CYS A 143 -0.29 4.09 8.90
CA CYS A 143 -0.36 4.19 7.45
C CYS A 143 0.86 4.87 6.86
N GLU A 144 1.37 4.32 5.76
CA GLU A 144 2.54 4.84 5.07
C GLU A 144 2.24 6.15 4.33
N GLN A 145 3.28 6.93 4.04
CA GLN A 145 3.11 8.13 3.22
C GLN A 145 3.34 7.79 1.75
N ARG A 146 2.36 8.09 0.90
CA ARG A 146 2.38 8.06 -0.58
C ARG A 146 2.51 6.70 -1.23
N LYS A 147 2.78 5.66 -0.47
CA LYS A 147 2.90 4.29 -0.95
C LYS A 147 2.03 3.38 -0.11
N CYS A 148 1.49 2.35 -0.74
CA CYS A 148 0.73 1.31 -0.06
C CYS A 148 1.55 0.02 -0.15
N ILE A 149 2.26 -0.27 0.94
CA ILE A 149 3.12 -1.45 1.08
C ILE A 149 2.49 -2.32 2.16
N ALA A 150 2.25 -3.59 1.84
CA ALA A 150 1.73 -4.56 2.78
C ALA A 150 2.88 -5.49 3.20
N ASP A 151 3.35 -5.28 4.42
CA ASP A 151 4.38 -6.11 5.05
C ASP A 151 3.72 -7.33 5.72
N ARG A 152 4.06 -8.54 5.26
CA ARG A 152 3.53 -9.83 5.77
C ARG A 152 1.99 -9.95 5.85
N SER A 153 1.27 -9.02 5.25
CA SER A 153 -0.19 -8.94 5.26
C SER A 153 -0.69 -8.67 3.85
N THR A 154 -1.98 -8.86 3.62
CA THR A 154 -2.60 -8.50 2.35
C THR A 154 -3.20 -7.10 2.36
N PHE A 155 -3.01 -6.32 3.43
CA PHE A 155 -3.62 -5.01 3.62
C PHE A 155 -2.55 -3.94 3.77
N CYS A 156 -2.77 -2.78 3.14
CA CYS A 156 -2.01 -1.57 3.42
C CYS A 156 -2.94 -0.36 3.46
N CYS A 157 -2.54 0.64 4.24
CA CYS A 157 -3.15 1.96 4.23
C CYS A 157 -2.09 3.03 4.03
N CYS A 158 -2.48 4.14 3.41
CA CYS A 158 -1.55 5.20 3.06
C CYS A 158 -2.18 6.59 3.04
N TYR A 159 -1.32 7.61 3.19
CA TYR A 159 -1.66 9.02 3.04
C TYR A 159 -1.19 9.58 1.71
N GLY A 160 -2.01 10.42 1.08
CA GLY A 160 -1.65 11.10 -0.16
C GLY A 160 -2.55 10.75 -1.32
N HIS A 161 -2.71 11.70 -2.24
CA HIS A 161 -3.43 11.45 -3.48
C HIS A 161 -2.83 10.26 -4.23
N ASN A 162 -3.68 9.32 -4.61
CA ASN A 162 -3.39 8.13 -5.40
C ASN A 162 -2.35 7.19 -4.76
N CYS A 163 -2.12 7.28 -3.45
CA CYS A 163 -1.09 6.49 -2.78
C CYS A 163 -1.37 4.97 -2.84
N ASN A 164 -2.64 4.58 -2.98
CA ASN A 164 -3.05 3.19 -3.14
C ASN A 164 -3.10 2.73 -4.59
N SER A 165 -2.64 3.54 -5.56
CA SER A 165 -2.69 3.18 -6.99
C SER A 165 -1.84 1.96 -7.34
N ARG A 166 -0.79 1.70 -6.55
CA ARG A 166 0.06 0.52 -6.58
C ARG A 166 0.00 -0.18 -5.23
N PHE A 167 -0.05 -1.50 -5.27
CA PHE A 167 -0.03 -2.38 -4.11
C PHE A 167 1.23 -3.23 -4.19
N GLU A 168 2.09 -3.13 -3.17
CA GLU A 168 3.35 -3.87 -3.09
C GLU A 168 3.28 -4.85 -1.92
N LEU A 169 3.39 -6.15 -2.21
CA LEU A 169 3.58 -7.19 -1.20
C LEU A 169 5.08 -7.30 -0.93
N GLN A 170 5.48 -7.03 0.31
CA GLN A 170 6.86 -7.26 0.72
C GLN A 170 6.97 -8.69 1.25
N GLU A 171 7.47 -9.59 0.40
CA GLU A 171 7.89 -10.92 0.83
C GLU A 171 9.26 -10.80 1.49
N GLU A 172 9.40 -11.35 2.70
CA GLU A 172 10.72 -11.52 3.28
C GLU A 172 11.49 -12.51 2.41
N ILE A 173 12.45 -12.01 1.65
CA ILE A 173 13.59 -12.82 1.26
C ILE A 173 14.28 -13.13 2.59
N SER A 174 13.96 -14.28 3.18
CA SER A 174 14.84 -14.87 4.18
C SER A 174 16.21 -14.93 3.54
N ASP A 175 17.15 -14.15 4.04
CA ASP A 175 18.57 -14.34 3.76
C ASP A 175 18.97 -15.72 4.30
N GLU A 176 18.64 -16.76 3.54
CA GLU A 176 19.26 -18.07 3.64
C GLU A 176 20.64 -17.94 2.96
N ASN A 177 21.54 -17.21 3.63
CA ASN A 177 22.96 -17.14 3.30
C ASN A 177 23.73 -16.78 4.57
N SER A 178 23.89 -17.74 5.49
CA SER A 178 25.19 -18.25 5.93
C SER A 178 25.05 -19.29 7.03
#